data_AF-A0AAV9KSR0-F1
#
_entry.id   AF-A0AAV9KSR0-F1
#
_cell.length_a   1.000
_cell.length_b   1.000
_cell.length_c   1.000
_cell.angle_alpha   90.00
_cell.angle_beta   90.00
_cell.angle_gamma   90.00
#
_symmetry.space_group_name_H-M   'P 1'
#
loop_
_entity.id
_entity.type
_entity.pdbx_description
1 polymer ?
#
loop_
_entity_poly.entity_id
_entity_poly.type
_entity_poly.pdbx_seq_one_letter_code
_entity_poly.pdbx_strand_id
1 'polypeptide(L)'
;MTGKGVCWTTRNLDEGKSKKILEERLASLCKKAYELFILCDVKVSIISFTPGETDNFTWPSLTEANEIVNNYLACPEKKRQYKLVEHEMFLQFIVNDREKEIRELEKMIEEKEMENLFNQLAEERKRFNEFDVCDIKGLLNLFNDKRAKLDQMEMQLSGNVANEIGANDNNTGE
;
A
#
# COMPACT_ATOMS: atom_id res chain seq x y z
N MET A 1 -22.93 1.60 18.68
CA MET A 1 -22.38 2.29 17.50
C MET A 1 -22.46 1.34 16.31
N THR A 2 -23.51 1.46 15.51
CA THR A 2 -23.71 0.60 14.34
C THR A 2 -22.94 1.17 13.16
N GLY A 3 -21.74 0.65 12.93
CA GLY A 3 -21.01 0.89 11.70
C GLY A 3 -21.81 0.31 10.54
N LYS A 4 -22.49 1.18 9.79
CA LYS A 4 -23.12 0.79 8.53
C LYS A 4 -21.99 0.39 7.58
N GLY A 5 -21.79 -0.92 7.41
CA GLY A 5 -20.92 -1.45 6.36
C GLY A 5 -21.40 -0.90 5.02
N VAL A 6 -20.51 -0.19 4.32
CA VAL A 6 -20.75 0.24 2.95
C VAL A 6 -20.86 -1.03 2.11
N CYS A 7 -22.05 -1.28 1.54
CA CYS A 7 -22.27 -2.39 0.62
C CYS A 7 -21.58 -2.06 -0.71
N TRP A 8 -20.48 -2.75 -1.02
CA TRP A 8 -19.64 -2.48 -2.19
C TRP A 8 -20.19 -3.04 -3.51
N THR A 9 -21.32 -3.75 -3.51
CA THR A 9 -21.86 -4.40 -4.71
C THR A 9 -23.19 -3.79 -5.14
N THR A 10 -23.11 -2.74 -5.96
CA THR A 10 -24.24 -2.06 -6.60
C THR A 10 -24.56 -2.67 -7.97
N ARG A 11 -24.78 -3.98 -8.05
CA ARG A 11 -25.24 -4.64 -9.29
C ARG A 11 -26.77 -4.83 -9.37
N ASN A 12 -27.51 -4.52 -8.32
CA ASN A 12 -28.98 -4.63 -8.28
C ASN A 12 -29.61 -3.34 -7.74
N LEU A 13 -29.45 -2.23 -8.46
CA LEU A 13 -30.21 -1.00 -8.23
C LEU A 13 -31.15 -0.81 -9.42
N ASP A 14 -32.39 -0.41 -9.11
CA ASP A 14 -33.34 0.14 -10.08
C ASP A 14 -32.68 1.26 -10.92
N GLU A 15 -32.98 1.33 -12.21
CA GLU A 15 -32.35 2.28 -13.14
C GLU A 15 -32.49 3.73 -12.65
N GLY A 16 -33.68 4.09 -12.14
CA GLY A 16 -33.93 5.42 -11.59
C GLY A 16 -33.06 5.75 -10.37
N LYS A 17 -32.83 4.77 -9.48
CA LYS A 17 -31.94 4.94 -8.31
C LYS A 17 -30.47 5.05 -8.74
N SER A 18 -30.05 4.26 -9.72
CA SER A 18 -28.68 4.30 -10.26
C SER A 18 -28.38 5.65 -10.89
N LYS A 19 -29.32 6.19 -11.67
CA LYS A 19 -29.19 7.53 -12.28
C LYS A 19 -29.07 8.62 -11.24
N LYS A 20 -29.94 8.63 -10.23
CA LYS A 20 -29.88 9.62 -9.15
C LYS A 20 -28.54 9.58 -8.38
N ILE A 21 -28.04 8.37 -8.08
CA ILE A 21 -26.74 8.20 -7.42
C ILE A 21 -25.61 8.74 -8.29
N LEU A 22 -25.67 8.52 -9.61
CA LEU A 22 -24.67 9.05 -10.55
C LEU A 22 -24.67 10.58 -10.54
N GLU A 23 -25.85 11.21 -10.63
CA GLU A 23 -26.00 12.67 -10.58
C GLU A 23 -25.46 13.26 -9.27
N GLU A 24 -25.81 12.67 -8.12
CA GLU A 24 -25.30 13.08 -6.81
C GLU A 24 -23.77 12.95 -6.72
N ARG A 25 -23.20 11.86 -7.26
CA ARG A 25 -21.76 11.64 -7.28
C ARG A 25 -21.04 12.62 -8.20
N LEU A 26 -21.54 12.86 -9.40
CA LEU A 26 -21.00 13.84 -10.34
C LEU A 26 -21.03 15.25 -9.74
N ALA A 27 -22.12 15.65 -9.10
CA ALA A 27 -22.21 16.93 -8.41
C ALA A 27 -21.15 17.05 -7.29
N SER A 28 -20.95 15.99 -6.51
CA SER A 28 -19.92 15.96 -5.46
C SER A 28 -18.51 16.02 -6.04
N LEU A 29 -18.28 15.38 -7.19
CA LEU A 29 -17.01 15.38 -7.91
C LEU A 29 -16.70 16.77 -8.47
N CYS A 30 -17.69 17.44 -9.07
CA CYS A 30 -17.53 18.83 -9.54
C CYS A 30 -17.17 19.79 -8.40
N LYS A 31 -17.76 19.60 -7.21
CA LYS A 31 -17.39 20.38 -6.02
C LYS A 31 -15.92 20.17 -5.64
N LYS A 32 -15.43 18.93 -5.67
CA LYS A 32 -14.01 18.61 -5.42
C LYS A 32 -13.08 19.14 -6.50
N ALA A 33 -13.48 19.07 -7.77
CA ALA A 33 -12.75 19.67 -8.88
C ALA A 33 -12.64 21.19 -8.73
N TYR A 34 -13.71 21.85 -8.28
CA TYR A 34 -13.69 23.29 -8.01
C TYR A 34 -12.79 23.66 -6.81
N GLU A 35 -12.82 22.87 -5.73
CA GLU A 35 -11.88 23.03 -4.61
C GLU A 35 -10.43 22.90 -5.09
N LEU A 36 -10.11 21.90 -5.92
CA LEU A 36 -8.77 21.73 -6.51
C LEU A 36 -8.37 22.90 -7.42
N PHE A 37 -9.30 23.37 -8.25
CA PHE A 37 -9.09 24.53 -9.11
C PHE A 37 -8.68 25.76 -8.28
N ILE A 38 -9.39 26.05 -7.19
CA ILE A 38 -9.08 27.20 -6.33
C ILE A 38 -7.76 26.99 -5.56
N LEU A 39 -7.58 25.84 -4.92
CA LEU A 39 -6.48 25.63 -3.97
C LEU A 39 -5.14 25.44 -4.66
N CYS A 40 -5.12 24.84 -5.85
CA CYS A 40 -3.90 24.50 -6.55
C CYS A 40 -3.66 25.31 -7.83
N ASP A 41 -4.59 26.20 -8.20
CA ASP A 41 -4.56 26.98 -9.46
C ASP A 41 -4.36 26.09 -10.70
N VAL A 42 -5.08 24.97 -10.74
CA VAL A 42 -5.04 24.00 -11.83
C VAL A 42 -6.34 24.00 -12.62
N LYS A 43 -6.26 23.97 -13.96
CA LYS A 43 -7.45 23.79 -14.80
C LYS A 43 -7.95 22.35 -14.70
N VAL A 44 -9.22 22.17 -14.34
CA VAL A 44 -9.86 20.87 -14.18
C VAL A 44 -11.12 20.81 -15.03
N SER A 45 -11.33 19.69 -15.71
CA SER A 45 -12.57 19.38 -16.42
C SER A 45 -12.97 17.94 -16.16
N ILE A 46 -14.29 17.69 -16.15
CA ILE A 46 -14.87 16.35 -15.99
C ILE A 46 -15.77 16.09 -17.18
N ILE A 47 -15.57 14.93 -17.81
CA ILE A 47 -16.40 14.43 -18.90
C ILE A 47 -16.84 13.02 -18.51
N SER A 48 -18.15 12.76 -18.52
CA SER A 48 -18.72 11.46 -18.18
C SER A 48 -19.68 11.01 -19.28
N PHE A 49 -19.53 9.76 -19.68
CA PHE A 49 -20.36 9.09 -20.68
C PHE A 49 -21.24 8.06 -19.96
N THR A 50 -22.57 8.22 -20.03
CA THR A 50 -23.50 7.26 -19.46
C THR A 50 -23.97 6.30 -20.56
N PRO A 51 -23.82 4.97 -20.40
CA PRO A 51 -24.35 4.02 -21.36
C PRO A 51 -25.87 4.21 -21.54
N GLY A 52 -26.32 4.37 -22.79
CA GLY A 52 -27.74 4.53 -23.12
C GLY A 52 -28.26 5.97 -23.14
N GLU A 53 -27.45 6.95 -22.72
CA GLU A 53 -27.77 8.37 -22.89
C GLU A 53 -26.98 8.93 -24.10
N THR A 54 -27.62 9.81 -24.88
CA THR A 54 -26.97 10.47 -26.03
C THR A 54 -26.11 11.65 -25.61
N ASP A 55 -26.41 12.24 -24.44
CA ASP A 55 -25.75 13.43 -23.94
C ASP A 55 -24.66 13.06 -22.94
N ASN A 56 -23.50 13.68 -23.09
CA ASN A 56 -22.39 13.51 -22.15
C ASN A 56 -22.50 14.59 -21.08
N PHE A 57 -22.25 14.20 -19.83
CA PHE A 57 -22.10 15.18 -18.77
C PHE A 57 -20.73 15.87 -18.91
N THR A 58 -20.72 17.20 -18.93
CA THR A 58 -19.51 18.02 -19.00
C THR A 58 -19.51 19.11 -17.95
N TRP A 59 -18.38 19.30 -17.28
CA TRP A 59 -18.16 20.38 -16.33
C TRP A 59 -16.80 21.07 -16.59
N PRO A 60 -16.67 22.40 -16.44
CA PRO A 60 -17.67 23.36 -15.94
C PRO A 60 -18.77 23.72 -16.94
N SER A 61 -18.41 23.91 -18.21
CA SER A 61 -19.32 24.02 -19.35
C SER A 61 -18.73 23.23 -20.52
N LEU A 62 -19.54 22.90 -21.52
CA LEU A 62 -19.06 22.18 -22.70
C LEU A 62 -17.90 22.93 -23.39
N THR A 63 -18.01 24.26 -23.52
CA THR A 63 -16.98 25.09 -24.17
C THR A 63 -15.69 25.10 -23.37
N GLU A 64 -15.76 25.34 -22.05
CA GLU A 64 -14.56 25.38 -21.19
C GLU A 64 -13.91 24.00 -21.08
N ALA A 65 -14.72 22.94 -20.96
CA ALA A 65 -14.21 21.57 -20.96
C ALA A 65 -13.44 21.25 -22.24
N ASN A 66 -14.01 21.60 -23.40
CA ASN A 66 -13.36 21.41 -24.69
C ASN A 66 -12.07 22.24 -24.81
N GLU A 67 -12.05 23.47 -24.32
CA GLU A 67 -10.83 24.29 -24.30
C GLU A 67 -9.73 23.63 -23.46
N ILE A 68 -10.07 23.16 -22.25
CA ILE A 68 -9.12 22.47 -21.36
C ILE A 68 -8.59 21.19 -22.03
N VAL A 69 -9.47 20.39 -22.64
CA VAL A 69 -9.08 19.18 -23.37
C VAL A 69 -8.19 19.51 -24.56
N ASN A 70 -8.53 20.53 -25.36
CA ASN A 70 -7.71 20.94 -26.50
C ASN A 70 -6.33 21.43 -26.08
N ASN A 71 -6.24 22.20 -24.99
CA ASN A 71 -4.97 22.64 -24.41
C ASN A 71 -4.13 21.45 -23.90
N TYR A 72 -4.77 20.47 -23.26
CA TYR A 72 -4.13 19.21 -22.88
C TYR A 72 -3.64 18.44 -24.10
N LEU A 73 -4.46 18.34 -25.16
CA LEU A 73 -4.13 17.62 -26.37
C LEU A 73 -3.00 18.30 -27.18
N ALA A 74 -2.87 19.62 -27.10
CA ALA A 74 -1.76 20.36 -27.69
C ALA A 74 -0.42 20.12 -26.98
N CYS A 75 -0.42 19.56 -25.76
CA CYS A 75 0.81 19.25 -25.04
C CYS A 75 1.53 18.01 -25.63
N PRO A 76 2.88 17.99 -25.66
CA PRO A 76 3.64 16.84 -26.17
C PRO A 76 3.28 15.53 -25.47
N GLU A 77 3.13 14.46 -26.25
CA GLU A 77 2.66 13.16 -25.78
C GLU A 77 3.46 12.60 -24.59
N LYS A 78 4.79 12.72 -24.63
CA LYS A 78 5.66 12.28 -23.53
C LYS A 78 5.30 12.93 -22.18
N LYS A 79 4.89 14.20 -22.19
CA LYS A 79 4.47 14.91 -20.97
C LYS A 79 3.08 14.47 -20.50
N ARG A 80 2.20 14.10 -21.44
CA ARG A 80 0.85 13.61 -21.16
C ARG A 80 0.88 12.21 -20.55
N GLN A 81 1.60 11.28 -21.17
CA GLN A 81 1.70 9.89 -20.73
C GLN A 81 2.35 9.77 -19.34
N TYR A 82 3.39 10.57 -19.05
CA TYR A 82 4.06 10.52 -17.75
C TYR A 82 3.14 10.86 -16.56
N LYS A 83 2.11 11.69 -16.76
CA LYS A 83 1.18 12.11 -15.70
C LYS A 83 -0.22 11.51 -15.83
N LEU A 84 -0.44 10.67 -16.84
CA LEU A 84 -1.73 10.01 -17.02
C LEU A 84 -1.87 8.91 -15.98
N VAL A 85 -2.94 8.98 -15.19
CA VAL A 85 -3.32 7.93 -14.25
C VAL A 85 -4.62 7.33 -14.74
N GLU A 86 -4.54 6.09 -15.21
CA GLU A 86 -5.72 5.31 -15.55
C GLU A 86 -6.34 4.71 -14.29
N HIS A 87 -7.66 4.65 -14.24
CA HIS A 87 -8.37 4.12 -13.07
C HIS A 87 -8.01 2.65 -12.80
N GLU A 88 -7.80 1.85 -13.85
CA GLU A 88 -7.34 0.46 -13.72
C GLU A 88 -5.96 0.37 -13.06
N MET A 89 -5.00 1.18 -13.51
CA MET A 89 -3.66 1.23 -12.90
C MET A 89 -3.73 1.65 -11.42
N PHE A 90 -4.57 2.64 -11.10
CA PHE A 90 -4.76 3.10 -9.73
C PHE A 90 -5.38 2.02 -8.82
N LEU A 91 -6.40 1.32 -9.30
CA LEU A 91 -7.02 0.22 -8.57
C LEU A 91 -6.04 -0.95 -8.37
N GLN A 92 -5.29 -1.31 -9.42
CA GLN A 92 -4.28 -2.36 -9.33
C GLN A 92 -3.19 -1.98 -8.32
N PHE A 93 -2.77 -0.72 -8.29
CA PHE A 93 -1.83 -0.22 -7.29
C PHE A 93 -2.37 -0.41 -5.87
N ILE A 94 -3.63 -0.04 -5.60
CA ILE A 94 -4.25 -0.23 -4.28
C ILE A 94 -4.31 -1.71 -3.91
N VAL A 95 -4.74 -2.57 -4.84
CA VAL A 95 -4.81 -4.02 -4.59
C VAL A 95 -3.44 -4.57 -4.23
N ASN A 96 -2.41 -4.24 -5.03
CA ASN A 96 -1.04 -4.71 -4.79
C ASN A 96 -0.49 -4.23 -3.44
N ASP A 97 -0.78 -2.98 -3.05
CA ASP A 97 -0.36 -2.41 -1.78
C ASP A 97 -1.02 -3.14 -0.60
N ARG A 98 -2.33 -3.38 -0.67
CA ARG A 98 -3.06 -4.18 0.33
C ARG A 98 -2.58 -5.62 0.40
N GLU A 99 -2.31 -6.25 -0.73
CA GLU A 99 -1.74 -7.60 -0.75
C GLU A 99 -0.35 -7.65 -0.12
N LYS A 100 0.45 -6.60 -0.29
CA LYS A 100 1.76 -6.49 0.36
C LYS A 100 1.61 -6.35 1.88
N GLU A 101 0.71 -5.49 2.36
CA GLU A 101 0.39 -5.37 3.78
C GLU A 101 -0.06 -6.71 4.38
N ILE A 102 -0.91 -7.46 3.67
CA ILE A 102 -1.37 -8.78 4.11
C ILE A 102 -0.19 -9.75 4.24
N ARG A 103 0.69 -9.83 3.24
CA ARG A 103 1.88 -10.72 3.29
C ARG A 103 2.83 -10.35 4.44
N GLU A 104 3.01 -9.07 4.72
CA GLU A 104 3.82 -8.61 5.87
C GLU A 104 3.17 -9.01 7.21
N LEU A 105 1.85 -8.90 7.33
CA LEU A 105 1.11 -9.34 8.51
C LEU A 105 1.18 -10.86 8.70
N GLU A 106 0.97 -11.64 7.64
CA GLU A 106 1.09 -13.11 7.66
C GLU A 106 2.47 -13.53 8.14
N LYS A 107 3.53 -12.93 7.60
CA LYS A 107 4.91 -13.19 8.03
C LYS A 107 5.11 -12.87 9.52
N MET A 108 4.61 -11.73 10.00
CA MET A 108 4.71 -11.38 11.43
C MET A 108 3.91 -12.34 12.33
N ILE A 109 2.79 -12.87 11.86
CA ILE A 109 2.02 -13.88 12.58
C ILE A 109 2.84 -15.17 12.69
N GLU A 110 3.36 -15.67 11.57
CA GLU A 110 4.21 -16.88 11.54
C GLU A 110 5.42 -16.73 12.49
N GLU A 111 6.12 -15.59 12.44
CA GLU A 111 7.26 -15.31 13.33
C GLU A 111 6.86 -15.37 14.82
N LYS A 112 5.73 -14.75 15.19
CA LYS A 112 5.22 -14.75 16.57
C LYS A 112 4.72 -16.13 17.01
N GLU A 113 4.10 -16.88 16.12
CA GLU A 113 3.69 -18.26 16.40
C GLU A 113 4.90 -19.14 16.68
N MET A 114 5.95 -19.05 15.86
CA MET A 114 7.19 -19.80 16.08
C MET A 114 7.90 -19.40 17.38
N GLU A 115 7.94 -18.09 17.70
CA GLU A 115 8.49 -17.62 18.98
C GLU A 115 7.68 -18.12 20.18
N ASN A 116 6.34 -18.13 20.08
CA ASN A 116 5.48 -18.67 21.12
C ASN A 116 5.67 -20.19 21.31
N LEU A 117 5.79 -20.96 20.23
CA LEU A 117 6.09 -22.40 20.30
C LEU A 117 7.46 -22.65 20.94
N PHE A 118 8.47 -21.86 20.57
CA PHE A 118 9.79 -21.93 21.20
C PHE A 118 9.71 -21.64 22.70
N ASN A 119 8.99 -20.60 23.12
CA ASN A 119 8.83 -20.28 24.55
C ASN A 119 8.10 -21.41 25.30
N GLN A 120 7.06 -22.02 24.71
CA GLN A 120 6.38 -23.16 25.31
C GLN A 120 7.29 -24.38 25.47
N LEU A 121 8.21 -24.60 24.53
CA LEU A 121 9.22 -25.65 24.62
C LEU A 121 10.26 -25.35 25.71
N ALA A 122 10.76 -24.11 25.77
CA ALA A 122 11.74 -23.67 26.76
C ALA A 122 11.20 -23.71 28.19
N GLU A 123 9.90 -23.45 28.36
CA GLU A 123 9.19 -23.52 29.63
C GLU A 123 8.65 -24.94 29.93
N GLU A 124 9.05 -25.94 29.14
CA GLU A 124 8.65 -27.36 29.26
C GLU A 124 7.13 -27.60 29.24
N ARG A 125 6.34 -26.62 28.76
CA ARG A 125 4.87 -26.73 28.66
C ARG A 125 4.42 -27.64 27.52
N LYS A 126 5.25 -27.83 26.50
CA LYS A 126 5.03 -28.76 25.38
C LYS A 126 6.26 -29.61 25.15
N ARG A 127 6.03 -30.87 24.75
CA ARG A 127 7.09 -31.81 24.35
C ARG A 127 7.26 -31.84 22.84
N PHE A 128 8.44 -32.26 22.39
CA PHE A 128 8.80 -32.33 20.97
C PHE A 128 7.85 -33.19 20.11
N ASN A 129 7.24 -34.22 20.69
CA ASN A 129 6.30 -35.11 19.99
C ASN A 129 4.89 -34.52 19.84
N GLU A 130 4.64 -33.33 20.39
CA GLU A 130 3.37 -32.61 20.30
C GLU A 130 3.37 -31.56 19.18
N PHE A 131 4.50 -31.38 18.48
CA PHE A 131 4.62 -30.49 17.32
C PHE A 131 4.33 -31.24 16.03
N ASP A 132 3.68 -30.56 15.08
CA ASP A 132 3.52 -31.10 13.73
C ASP A 132 4.77 -30.85 12.85
N VAL A 133 4.75 -31.38 11.64
CA VAL A 133 5.88 -31.26 10.70
C VAL A 133 6.15 -29.80 10.30
N CYS A 134 5.11 -28.98 10.19
CA CYS A 134 5.21 -27.57 9.85
C CYS A 134 5.79 -26.77 11.03
N ASP A 135 5.34 -27.04 12.25
CA ASP A 135 5.88 -26.47 13.49
C ASP A 135 7.38 -26.78 13.64
N ILE A 136 7.76 -28.04 13.45
CA ILE A 136 9.16 -28.47 13.54
C ILE A 136 10.02 -27.75 12.49
N LYS A 137 9.52 -27.63 11.26
CA LYS A 137 10.20 -26.91 10.18
C LYS A 137 10.32 -25.42 10.49
N GLY A 138 9.27 -24.79 11.00
CA GLY A 138 9.26 -23.38 11.35
C GLY A 138 10.21 -23.07 12.52
N LEU A 139 10.22 -23.92 13.55
CA LEU A 139 11.19 -23.84 14.65
C LEU A 139 12.63 -23.98 14.16
N LEU A 140 12.91 -24.94 13.26
CA LEU A 140 14.26 -25.10 12.68
C LEU A 140 14.70 -23.82 11.95
N ASN A 141 13.81 -23.20 11.18
CA ASN A 141 14.10 -21.93 10.52
C ASN A 141 14.37 -20.82 11.54
N LEU A 142 13.54 -20.71 12.58
CA LEU A 142 13.74 -19.74 13.66
C LEU A 142 15.12 -19.91 14.33
N PHE A 143 15.54 -21.15 14.59
CA PHE A 143 16.87 -21.43 15.15
C PHE A 143 18.00 -20.98 14.23
N ASN A 144 17.89 -21.27 12.93
CA ASN A 144 18.87 -20.83 11.94
C ASN A 144 18.97 -19.30 11.89
N ASP A 145 17.84 -18.60 11.91
CA ASP A 145 17.80 -17.14 11.89
C ASP A 145 18.41 -16.52 13.15
N LYS A 146 18.10 -17.07 14.33
CA LYS A 146 18.69 -16.60 15.59
C LYS A 146 20.19 -16.88 15.66
N ARG A 147 20.64 -18.03 15.16
CA ARG A 147 22.07 -18.37 15.06
C ARG A 147 22.81 -17.40 14.15
N ALA A 148 22.29 -17.13 12.95
CA ALA A 148 22.89 -16.16 12.03
C ALA A 148 22.98 -14.76 12.63
N LYS A 149 21.96 -14.32 13.39
CA LYS A 149 21.99 -13.05 14.13
C LYS A 149 23.08 -13.03 15.22
N LEU A 150 23.26 -14.13 15.95
CA LEU A 150 24.34 -14.25 16.95
C LEU A 150 25.72 -14.19 16.28
N ASP A 151 25.92 -14.94 15.19
CA ASP A 151 27.17 -14.93 14.43
C ASP A 151 27.49 -13.50 13.93
N GLN A 152 26.48 -12.77 13.45
CA GLN A 152 26.63 -11.37 13.03
C GLN A 152 27.04 -10.45 14.20
N MET A 153 26.44 -10.63 15.39
CA MET A 153 26.79 -9.85 16.59
C MET A 153 28.22 -10.15 17.05
N GLU A 154 28.66 -11.40 17.01
CA GLU A 154 30.02 -11.83 17.35
C GLU A 154 31.06 -11.16 16.43
N MET A 155 30.78 -11.09 15.12
CA MET A 155 31.64 -10.38 14.15
C MET A 155 31.73 -8.87 14.43
N GLN A 156 30.63 -8.23 14.83
CA GLN A 156 30.62 -6.80 15.17
C GLN A 156 31.41 -6.51 16.46
N LEU A 157 31.31 -7.38 17.46
CA LEU A 157 32.03 -7.24 18.73
C LEU A 157 33.54 -7.45 18.54
N SER A 158 33.95 -8.49 17.81
CA SER A 158 35.37 -8.77 17.53
C SER A 158 36.03 -7.67 16.69
N GLY A 159 35.31 -7.07 15.72
CA GLY A 159 35.79 -5.93 14.94
C GLY A 159 36.02 -4.66 15.77
N ASN A 160 35.16 -4.38 16.76
CA ASN A 160 35.33 -3.23 17.65
C ASN A 160 36.51 -3.42 18.62
N VAL A 161 36.69 -4.63 19.16
CA VAL A 161 37.83 -4.95 20.04
C VAL A 161 39.17 -4.83 19.30
N ALA A 162 39.25 -5.23 18.02
CA ALA A 162 40.47 -5.07 17.22
C ALA A 162 40.83 -3.60 16.94
N ASN A 163 39.81 -2.74 16.74
CA ASN A 163 40.00 -1.31 16.54
C ASN A 163 40.42 -0.56 17.83
N GLU A 164 39.97 -1.02 19.01
CA GLU A 164 40.38 -0.45 20.30
C GLU A 164 41.80 -0.86 20.72
N ILE A 165 42.24 -2.09 20.42
CA ILE A 165 43.62 -2.53 20.70
C ILE A 165 44.62 -1.79 19.78
N GLY A 166 44.29 -1.60 18.51
CA GLY A 166 45.14 -0.86 17.56
C GLY A 166 45.28 0.65 17.84
N ALA A 167 44.41 1.23 18.66
CA ALA A 167 44.50 2.63 19.08
C ALA A 167 45.34 2.83 20.36
N ASN A 168 45.41 1.83 21.24
CA ASN A 168 46.17 1.92 22.50
C ASN A 168 47.68 1.65 22.34
N ASP A 169 48.10 0.93 21.30
CA ASP A 169 49.53 0.66 21.06
C ASP A 169 50.30 1.87 20.49
N ASN A 170 49.62 2.97 20.12
CA ASN A 170 50.25 4.19 19.59
C ASN A 170 50.59 5.24 20.67
N ASN A 171 50.39 4.93 21.95
CA ASN A 171 50.55 5.89 23.06
C ASN A 171 51.56 5.41 24.12
N THR A 172 52.69 4.83 23.72
CA THR A 172 53.83 4.63 24.64
C THR A 172 55.14 4.91 23.91
N GLY A 173 55.55 6.18 23.93
CA GLY A 173 56.79 6.63 23.32
C GLY A 173 56.97 8.14 23.34
N GLU A 174 57.03 8.73 24.54
CA GLU A 174 57.82 9.94 24.82
C GLU A 174 58.54 9.77 26.16
#